data_AF-A0A8T3Q431-F1
#
_entry.id   AF-A0A8T3Q431-F1
#
_cell.length_a   1.000
_cell.length_b   1.000
_cell.length_c   1.000
_cell.angle_alpha   90.00
_cell.angle_beta   90.00
_cell.angle_gamma   90.00
#
_symmetry.space_group_name_H-M   'P 1'
#
loop_
_entity.id
_entity.type
_entity.pdbx_description
1 polymer ?
#
loop_
_entity_poly.entity_id
_entity_poly.type
_entity_poly.pdbx_seq_one_letter_code
_entity_poly.pdbx_strand_id
1 'polypeptide(L)'
;MTANQRRPGFRLPWSTEEEAAEAGTSDVTTEGAAPSADQGSTADEGNARPRATPGVEATPGANGAGPAEDTELEAPAATSAAPAPAQTPAPASSRNPTARPAPATATQPAAPAAAAAPAEPSAGFMRDLVAAMRRVAEETRQSSLSDLRAKSEEQVGTLESDSERLREELKSRAEADIAGVGAWARAEEERIKNEAEQRMVGRRAQLDQQLAAEASRAEAEVKSLRDRVGAYEAQLDAYHAQLSDIADPAAFATAAKRMPPAPDLAGAPESATAPATATAPETAPPPAAPQAAGPSPLIHPAKEEVLT
;
A
#
# COMPACT_ATOMS: atom_id res chain seq x y z
N MET A 1 -26.96 27.06 18.97
CA MET A 1 -27.46 25.71 18.68
C MET A 1 -27.77 25.62 17.20
N THR A 2 -26.83 25.14 16.39
CA THR A 2 -27.02 24.94 14.94
C THR A 2 -27.00 23.45 14.65
N ALA A 3 -28.09 22.98 14.05
CA ALA A 3 -28.38 21.56 13.83
C ALA A 3 -27.43 20.96 12.78
N ASN A 4 -26.89 19.80 13.13
CA ASN A 4 -25.95 19.01 12.35
C ASN A 4 -26.71 18.27 11.23
N GLN A 5 -26.72 18.82 10.02
CA GLN A 5 -27.27 18.12 8.85
C GLN A 5 -26.34 16.97 8.45
N ARG A 6 -26.73 15.75 8.79
CA ARG A 6 -26.11 14.52 8.27
C ARG A 6 -26.49 14.38 6.80
N ARG A 7 -25.50 14.46 5.90
CA ARG A 7 -25.68 14.10 4.48
C ARG A 7 -25.98 12.60 4.35
N PRO A 8 -27.05 12.20 3.65
CA PRO A 8 -27.27 10.81 3.29
C PRO A 8 -26.44 10.51 2.03
N GLY A 9 -25.77 9.36 2.00
CA GLY A 9 -25.22 8.80 0.76
C GLY A 9 -23.70 8.79 0.65
N PHE A 10 -23.06 7.92 1.43
CA PHE A 10 -21.91 7.16 0.94
C PHE A 10 -22.01 5.75 1.53
N ARG A 11 -22.66 4.85 0.80
CA ARG A 11 -22.71 3.42 1.13
C ARG A 11 -21.55 2.77 0.39
N LEU A 12 -20.62 2.19 1.15
CA LEU A 12 -19.53 1.41 0.58
C LEU A 12 -20.10 0.12 -0.04
N PRO A 13 -19.54 -0.37 -1.15
CA PRO A 13 -20.05 -1.51 -1.92
C PRO A 13 -19.91 -2.88 -1.22
N TRP A 14 -19.44 -2.92 0.03
CA TRP A 14 -19.31 -4.15 0.83
C TRP A 14 -20.32 -4.23 2.00
N SER A 15 -21.29 -3.32 2.06
CA SER A 15 -22.27 -3.25 3.17
C SER A 15 -23.71 -3.60 2.77
N THR A 16 -23.91 -4.52 1.82
CA THR A 16 -25.23 -5.04 1.47
C THR A 16 -25.42 -6.48 1.96
N GLU A 17 -26.56 -6.69 2.64
CA GLU A 17 -27.27 -7.94 2.90
C GLU A 17 -26.72 -8.94 3.93
N GLU A 18 -27.06 -8.71 5.20
CA GLU A 18 -27.38 -9.81 6.13
C GLU A 18 -28.50 -9.40 7.12
N GLU A 19 -29.55 -8.71 6.63
CA GLU A 19 -30.71 -8.37 7.47
C GLU A 19 -31.99 -8.11 6.65
N ALA A 20 -32.48 -9.13 5.92
CA ALA A 20 -33.82 -9.13 5.34
C ALA A 20 -34.26 -10.56 4.95
N ALA A 21 -34.40 -11.45 5.93
CA ALA A 21 -35.01 -12.76 5.71
C ALA A 21 -35.70 -13.31 6.97
N GLU A 22 -36.62 -12.55 7.57
CA GLU A 22 -37.70 -13.14 8.38
C GLU A 22 -38.99 -12.35 8.22
N ALA A 23 -39.87 -12.83 7.33
CA ALA A 23 -41.32 -12.89 7.51
C ALA A 23 -42.00 -13.27 6.18
N GLY A 24 -42.77 -14.36 6.18
CA GLY A 24 -43.87 -14.52 5.24
C GLY A 24 -43.94 -15.84 4.47
N THR A 25 -44.45 -16.88 5.15
CA THR A 25 -45.49 -17.83 4.69
C THR A 25 -45.71 -18.00 3.18
N SER A 26 -45.55 -19.24 2.70
CA SER A 26 -46.45 -19.84 1.70
C SER A 26 -46.47 -21.36 1.87
N ASP A 27 -47.62 -21.82 2.34
CA ASP A 27 -48.14 -23.18 2.26
C ASP A 27 -48.26 -23.62 0.79
N VAL A 28 -47.68 -24.77 0.43
CA VAL A 28 -48.17 -25.62 -0.66
C VAL A 28 -47.79 -27.06 -0.38
N THR A 29 -48.84 -27.85 -0.24
CA THR A 29 -48.89 -29.32 -0.17
C THR A 29 -48.54 -29.90 -1.54
N THR A 30 -47.62 -30.87 -1.61
CA THR A 30 -47.59 -31.90 -2.67
C THR A 30 -46.92 -33.17 -2.14
N GLU A 31 -47.73 -34.22 -2.08
CA GLU A 31 -47.38 -35.64 -1.91
C GLU A 31 -46.21 -36.07 -2.82
N GLY A 32 -45.31 -36.91 -2.31
CA GLY A 32 -44.29 -37.52 -3.16
C GLY A 32 -43.29 -38.42 -2.44
N ALA A 33 -43.72 -39.66 -2.17
CA ALA A 33 -42.93 -40.89 -2.19
C ALA A 33 -41.69 -41.03 -1.27
N ALA A 34 -41.85 -41.94 -0.30
CA ALA A 34 -40.78 -42.57 0.47
C ALA A 34 -39.82 -43.40 -0.41
N PRO A 35 -38.54 -43.52 -0.02
CA PRO A 35 -37.73 -44.68 -0.33
C PRO A 35 -37.27 -45.36 0.97
N SER A 36 -37.81 -46.53 1.28
CA SER A 36 -37.24 -47.43 2.31
C SER A 36 -37.75 -48.85 2.12
N ALA A 37 -36.96 -49.66 1.41
CA ALA A 37 -36.66 -51.05 1.72
C ALA A 37 -35.85 -51.64 0.55
N ASP A 38 -34.57 -51.92 0.75
CA ASP A 38 -34.07 -53.26 0.45
C ASP A 38 -32.85 -53.57 1.32
N GLN A 39 -33.00 -54.60 2.14
CA GLN A 39 -31.94 -55.27 2.86
C GLN A 39 -31.65 -56.57 2.12
N GLY A 40 -30.38 -56.89 1.92
CA GLY A 40 -29.92 -58.27 1.90
C GLY A 40 -29.16 -58.68 0.64
N SER A 41 -27.83 -58.78 0.76
CA SER A 41 -27.14 -59.97 0.28
C SER A 41 -25.82 -60.14 1.03
N THR A 42 -25.75 -61.24 1.75
CA THR A 42 -24.63 -61.76 2.52
C THR A 42 -23.56 -62.38 1.63
N ALA A 43 -22.30 -62.22 2.06
CA ALA A 43 -21.15 -63.15 2.00
C ALA A 43 -20.85 -63.93 0.70
N ASP A 44 -19.63 -63.76 0.17
CA ASP A 44 -18.77 -64.90 -0.19
C ASP A 44 -17.28 -64.52 -0.16
N GLU A 45 -16.46 -65.48 0.27
CA GLU A 45 -15.06 -65.38 0.64
C GLU A 45 -14.08 -65.37 -0.55
N GLY A 46 -12.99 -64.60 -0.38
CA GLY A 46 -11.63 -65.10 -0.62
C GLY A 46 -11.16 -65.33 -2.05
N ASN A 47 -10.31 -64.42 -2.56
CA ASN A 47 -9.05 -64.86 -3.18
C ASN A 47 -8.01 -63.73 -3.28
N ALA A 48 -6.77 -64.07 -2.97
CA ALA A 48 -5.61 -63.23 -3.00
C ALA A 48 -5.08 -63.00 -4.43
N ARG A 49 -4.66 -61.77 -4.74
CA ARG A 49 -3.37 -61.42 -5.41
C ARG A 49 -3.24 -59.90 -5.64
N PRO A 50 -2.02 -59.35 -5.57
CA PRO A 50 -1.77 -57.94 -5.82
C PRO A 50 -1.71 -57.69 -7.34
N ARG A 51 -2.50 -56.73 -7.84
CA ARG A 51 -2.45 -56.31 -9.24
C ARG A 51 -2.04 -54.84 -9.30
N ALA A 52 -0.84 -54.62 -9.81
CA ALA A 52 -0.35 -53.34 -10.26
C ALA A 52 -1.31 -52.71 -11.28
N THR A 53 -1.56 -51.42 -11.15
CA THR A 53 -2.18 -50.57 -12.16
C THR A 53 -1.09 -49.74 -12.86
N PRO A 54 -0.92 -49.89 -14.18
CA PRO A 54 -0.40 -48.84 -15.05
C PRO A 54 -1.53 -48.19 -15.85
N GLY A 55 -1.37 -46.92 -16.23
CA GLY A 55 -2.27 -46.19 -17.15
C GLY A 55 -3.06 -45.10 -16.41
N VAL A 56 -2.65 -43.83 -16.41
CA VAL A 56 -2.64 -42.86 -17.54
C VAL A 56 -4.05 -42.63 -18.09
N GLU A 57 -4.69 -41.55 -17.63
CA GLU A 57 -5.61 -40.79 -18.47
C GLU A 57 -5.37 -39.30 -18.19
N ALA A 58 -4.41 -38.78 -18.94
CA ALA A 58 -4.29 -37.36 -19.17
C ALA A 58 -5.43 -36.94 -20.09
N THR A 59 -6.07 -35.81 -19.78
CA THR A 59 -7.01 -35.13 -20.68
C THR A 59 -6.27 -33.99 -21.37
N PRO A 60 -5.85 -34.14 -22.64
CA PRO A 60 -5.47 -33.02 -23.48
C PRO A 60 -6.48 -32.78 -24.61
N GLY A 61 -6.72 -31.50 -24.91
CA GLY A 61 -7.27 -31.03 -26.18
C GLY A 61 -8.75 -30.60 -26.12
N ALA A 62 -9.20 -29.62 -26.90
CA ALA A 62 -8.53 -28.80 -27.89
C ALA A 62 -9.47 -27.67 -28.35
N ASN A 63 -8.87 -26.59 -28.85
CA ASN A 63 -9.29 -25.78 -29.99
C ASN A 63 -10.63 -25.01 -29.93
N GLY A 64 -10.50 -23.71 -29.65
CA GLY A 64 -11.25 -22.66 -30.32
C GLY A 64 -10.26 -21.68 -30.97
N ALA A 65 -10.05 -21.81 -32.28
CA ALA A 65 -9.22 -20.93 -33.09
C ALA A 65 -10.10 -19.87 -33.80
N GLY A 66 -9.78 -18.59 -33.58
CA GLY A 66 -9.95 -17.46 -34.50
C GLY A 66 -11.28 -16.67 -34.47
N PRO A 67 -11.30 -15.40 -34.93
CA PRO A 67 -10.22 -14.66 -35.60
C PRO A 67 -9.72 -13.41 -34.84
N ALA A 68 -8.55 -12.94 -35.26
CA ALA A 68 -8.07 -11.58 -35.05
C ALA A 68 -9.09 -10.56 -35.55
N GLU A 69 -9.25 -9.42 -34.86
CA GLU A 69 -9.12 -8.03 -35.37
C GLU A 69 -9.04 -7.07 -34.16
N ASP A 70 -8.29 -5.98 -34.36
CA ASP A 70 -8.19 -4.74 -33.58
C ASP A 70 -7.59 -4.70 -32.16
N THR A 71 -6.28 -4.50 -32.18
CA THR A 71 -5.53 -3.50 -31.40
C THR A 71 -6.36 -2.25 -31.03
N GLU A 72 -6.75 -2.11 -29.77
CA GLU A 72 -6.98 -0.80 -29.15
C GLU A 72 -6.27 -0.75 -27.79
N LEU A 73 -5.04 -0.25 -27.80
CA LEU A 73 -4.37 0.22 -26.59
C LEU A 73 -5.13 1.46 -26.10
N GLU A 74 -6.06 1.29 -25.17
CA GLU A 74 -6.50 2.42 -24.35
C GLU A 74 -5.36 2.76 -23.36
N ALA A 75 -4.69 3.87 -23.67
CA ALA A 75 -3.78 4.55 -22.78
C ALA A 75 -4.49 4.94 -21.47
N PRO A 76 -3.82 4.88 -20.31
CA PRO A 76 -4.37 5.49 -19.10
C PRO A 76 -4.48 7.00 -19.33
N ALA A 77 -5.72 7.50 -19.37
CA ALA A 77 -6.05 8.90 -19.42
C ALA A 77 -5.39 9.63 -18.23
N ALA A 78 -4.37 10.43 -18.53
CA ALA A 78 -3.90 11.47 -17.64
C ALA A 78 -5.04 12.45 -17.39
N THR A 79 -5.67 12.37 -16.22
CA THR A 79 -6.51 13.45 -15.70
C THR A 79 -5.61 14.66 -15.47
N SER A 80 -5.56 15.51 -16.48
CA SER A 80 -5.05 16.88 -16.40
C SER A 80 -6.10 17.71 -15.65
N ALA A 81 -6.01 17.71 -14.32
CA ALA A 81 -6.73 18.66 -13.48
C ALA A 81 -5.94 19.97 -13.48
N ALA A 82 -6.41 20.93 -14.27
CA ALA A 82 -5.93 22.31 -14.27
C ALA A 82 -6.29 23.01 -12.95
N PRO A 83 -5.32 23.54 -12.18
CA PRO A 83 -5.59 24.60 -11.23
C PRO A 83 -5.58 25.97 -11.93
N ALA A 84 -6.60 26.76 -11.64
CA ALA A 84 -6.76 28.14 -12.09
C ALA A 84 -5.53 29.01 -11.74
N PRO A 85 -5.09 29.94 -12.62
CA PRO A 85 -4.04 30.87 -12.29
C PRO A 85 -4.57 31.95 -11.33
N ALA A 86 -4.18 31.85 -10.06
CA ALA A 86 -4.23 32.97 -9.14
C ALA A 86 -3.25 34.05 -9.61
N GLN A 87 -3.80 35.23 -9.86
CA GLN A 87 -3.04 36.45 -10.09
C GLN A 87 -2.23 36.79 -8.83
N THR A 88 -0.93 37.05 -8.98
CA THR A 88 -0.08 37.63 -7.93
C THR A 88 0.97 38.53 -8.62
N PRO A 89 1.31 39.69 -8.04
CA PRO A 89 1.61 40.88 -8.81
C PRO A 89 3.08 41.03 -9.22
N ALA A 90 3.24 41.87 -10.26
CA ALA A 90 4.41 42.55 -10.76
C ALA A 90 5.68 42.53 -9.86
N PRO A 91 6.85 42.12 -10.39
CA PRO A 91 8.11 42.51 -9.81
C PRO A 91 8.36 44.00 -10.07
N ALA A 92 8.60 44.72 -8.97
CA ALA A 92 8.96 46.11 -8.94
C ALA A 92 10.22 46.41 -9.78
N SER A 93 10.19 47.57 -10.42
CA SER A 93 11.34 48.21 -11.05
C SER A 93 12.52 48.32 -10.08
N SER A 94 13.62 47.63 -10.36
CA SER A 94 14.93 47.97 -9.82
C SER A 94 15.81 48.47 -10.97
N ARG A 95 15.64 49.75 -11.27
CA ARG A 95 16.57 50.50 -12.13
C ARG A 95 17.80 50.79 -11.28
N ASN A 96 18.90 50.11 -11.55
CA ASN A 96 20.21 50.49 -11.03
C ASN A 96 20.91 51.32 -12.13
N PRO A 97 21.14 52.64 -11.95
CA PRO A 97 21.89 53.44 -12.89
C PRO A 97 23.40 53.25 -12.65
N THR A 98 24.04 52.37 -13.42
CA THR A 98 25.50 52.27 -13.44
C THR A 98 26.10 53.47 -14.17
N ALA A 99 27.10 54.04 -13.50
CA ALA A 99 27.80 55.27 -13.83
C ALA A 99 28.47 55.30 -15.22
N ARG A 100 28.21 56.42 -15.92
CA ARG A 100 29.14 57.31 -16.65
C ARG A 100 30.58 56.80 -16.87
N PRO A 101 31.07 56.90 -18.11
CA PRO A 101 32.23 57.77 -18.38
C PRO A 101 31.91 58.83 -19.45
N ALA A 102 32.48 60.02 -19.24
CA ALA A 102 32.38 61.15 -20.15
C ALA A 102 33.25 60.94 -21.40
N PRO A 103 32.80 61.31 -22.61
CA PRO A 103 33.73 61.58 -23.68
C PRO A 103 34.42 62.92 -23.43
N ALA A 104 35.74 62.85 -23.29
CA ALA A 104 36.63 63.99 -23.21
C ALA A 104 36.53 64.85 -24.49
N THR A 105 36.57 66.16 -24.27
CA THR A 105 36.72 67.21 -25.25
C THR A 105 37.95 66.94 -26.14
N ALA A 106 37.74 66.52 -27.39
CA ALA A 106 38.80 66.49 -28.38
C ALA A 106 38.90 67.88 -29.04
N THR A 107 39.96 68.59 -28.67
CA THR A 107 40.43 69.82 -29.30
C THR A 107 40.49 69.67 -30.81
N GLN A 108 39.72 70.49 -31.51
CA GLN A 108 39.80 70.73 -32.94
C GLN A 108 41.13 71.47 -33.25
N PRO A 109 42.07 70.89 -34.02
CA PRO A 109 43.24 71.61 -34.49
C PRO A 109 42.86 72.55 -35.64
N ALA A 110 43.34 73.79 -35.55
CA ALA A 110 43.19 74.81 -36.57
C ALA A 110 43.80 74.39 -37.92
N ALA A 111 43.13 74.81 -38.99
CA ALA A 111 43.56 74.69 -40.37
C ALA A 111 44.88 75.42 -40.65
N PRO A 112 45.71 74.91 -41.59
CA PRO A 112 46.44 75.75 -42.51
C PRO A 112 45.66 75.85 -43.84
N ALA A 113 45.41 77.10 -44.23
CA ALA A 113 45.03 77.45 -45.59
C ALA A 113 46.22 77.20 -46.54
N ALA A 114 45.95 76.60 -47.71
CA ALA A 114 46.22 77.19 -49.03
C ALA A 114 46.27 76.12 -50.14
N ALA A 115 45.36 76.30 -51.10
CA ALA A 115 45.57 76.17 -52.54
C ALA A 115 46.05 74.83 -53.14
N ALA A 116 45.08 74.08 -53.69
CA ALA A 116 45.14 73.61 -55.08
C ALA A 116 43.71 73.28 -55.55
N ALA A 117 43.29 73.83 -56.70
CA ALA A 117 42.01 73.51 -57.32
C ALA A 117 42.00 72.02 -57.74
N PRO A 118 40.99 71.22 -57.34
CA PRO A 118 40.91 69.84 -57.78
C PRO A 118 40.59 69.82 -59.29
N ALA A 119 41.45 69.17 -60.06
CA ALA A 119 41.12 68.78 -61.43
C ALA A 119 39.82 67.97 -61.40
N GLU A 120 38.87 68.31 -62.28
CA GLU A 120 37.62 67.56 -62.44
C GLU A 120 37.93 66.06 -62.57
N PRO A 121 37.35 65.20 -61.69
CA PRO A 121 37.54 63.77 -61.84
C PRO A 121 36.99 63.35 -63.18
N SER A 122 37.86 62.86 -64.06
CA SER A 122 37.46 62.38 -65.38
C SER A 122 36.33 61.34 -65.25
N ALA A 123 35.35 61.37 -66.16
CA ALA A 123 34.16 60.51 -66.09
C ALA A 123 34.47 58.99 -66.02
N GLY A 124 35.67 58.56 -66.43
CA GLY A 124 36.14 57.17 -66.29
C GLY A 124 36.47 56.79 -64.83
N PHE A 125 37.11 57.66 -64.07
CA PHE A 125 37.49 57.39 -62.68
C PHE A 125 36.27 57.15 -61.77
N MET A 126 35.20 57.93 -61.93
CA MET A 126 33.96 57.72 -61.14
C MET A 126 33.30 56.38 -61.46
N ARG A 127 33.36 55.94 -62.72
CA ARG A 127 32.84 54.63 -63.13
C ARG A 127 33.66 53.50 -62.48
N ASP A 128 34.98 53.61 -62.48
CA ASP A 128 35.89 52.63 -61.87
C ASP A 128 35.76 52.61 -60.35
N LEU A 129 35.60 53.78 -59.70
CA LEU A 129 35.35 53.87 -58.27
C LEU A 129 34.03 53.19 -57.88
N VAL A 130 32.94 53.46 -58.60
CA VAL A 130 31.64 52.81 -58.33
C VAL A 130 31.73 51.30 -58.57
N ALA A 131 32.46 50.85 -59.60
CA ALA A 131 32.71 49.43 -59.84
C ALA A 131 33.51 48.79 -58.69
N ALA A 132 34.54 49.47 -58.18
CA ALA A 132 35.33 49.03 -57.04
C ALA A 132 34.49 48.98 -55.76
N MET A 133 33.69 50.01 -55.46
CA MET A 133 32.80 50.02 -54.30
C MET A 133 31.76 48.91 -54.36
N ARG A 134 31.18 48.64 -55.54
CA ARG A 134 30.24 47.53 -55.73
C ARG A 134 30.91 46.18 -55.50
N ARG A 135 32.16 46.02 -55.96
CA ARG A 135 32.96 44.82 -55.73
C ARG A 135 33.23 44.61 -54.24
N VAL A 136 33.68 45.66 -53.53
CA VAL A 136 33.93 45.61 -52.08
C VAL A 136 32.65 45.32 -51.30
N ALA A 137 31.52 45.90 -51.70
CA ALA A 137 30.23 45.64 -51.07
C ALA A 137 29.80 44.18 -51.24
N GLU A 138 29.97 43.61 -52.45
CA GLU A 138 29.64 42.20 -52.69
C GLU A 138 30.58 41.26 -51.94
N GLU A 139 31.88 41.56 -51.90
CA GLU A 139 32.87 40.80 -51.12
C GLU A 139 32.57 40.84 -49.61
N THR A 140 32.23 42.01 -49.07
CA THR A 140 31.83 42.18 -47.66
C THR A 140 30.56 41.42 -47.34
N ARG A 141 29.57 41.45 -48.26
CA ARG A 141 28.34 40.66 -48.13
C ARG A 141 28.65 39.17 -48.13
N GLN A 142 29.49 38.70 -49.05
CA GLN A 142 29.84 37.30 -49.18
C GLN A 142 30.62 36.80 -47.94
N SER A 143 31.55 37.60 -47.41
CA SER A 143 32.24 37.33 -46.15
C SER A 143 31.25 37.26 -44.98
N SER A 144 30.36 38.24 -44.84
CA SER A 144 29.38 38.27 -43.74
C SER A 144 28.43 37.07 -43.78
N LEU A 145 28.00 36.63 -44.97
CA LEU A 145 27.18 35.43 -45.13
C LEU A 145 27.97 34.16 -44.83
N SER A 146 29.26 34.11 -45.15
CA SER A 146 30.14 32.99 -44.78
C SER A 146 30.28 32.89 -43.26
N ASP A 147 30.54 34.03 -42.59
CA ASP A 147 30.67 34.09 -41.14
C ASP A 147 29.36 33.70 -40.43
N LEU A 148 28.22 34.15 -40.96
CA LEU A 148 26.91 33.78 -40.41
C LEU A 148 26.65 32.29 -40.56
N ARG A 149 27.00 31.69 -41.71
CA ARG A 149 26.87 30.23 -41.92
C ARG A 149 27.75 29.45 -40.95
N ALA A 150 29.03 29.84 -40.82
CA ALA A 150 29.94 29.19 -39.87
C ALA A 150 29.42 29.27 -38.43
N LYS A 151 28.94 30.44 -37.99
CA LYS A 151 28.32 30.59 -36.66
C LYS A 151 27.05 29.77 -36.50
N SER A 152 26.23 29.65 -37.55
CA SER A 152 25.03 28.82 -37.50
C SER A 152 25.37 27.34 -37.39
N GLU A 153 26.38 26.86 -38.09
CA GLU A 153 26.87 25.47 -38.01
C GLU A 153 27.46 25.17 -36.62
N GLU A 154 28.22 26.11 -36.05
CA GLU A 154 28.74 26.00 -34.68
C GLU A 154 27.62 25.94 -33.63
N GLN A 155 26.59 26.79 -33.78
CA GLN A 155 25.43 26.77 -32.87
C GLN A 155 24.62 25.47 -33.01
N VAL A 156 24.42 24.98 -34.23
CA VAL A 156 23.75 23.69 -34.45
C VAL A 156 24.54 22.55 -33.82
N GLY A 157 25.86 22.49 -34.02
CA GLY A 157 26.71 21.47 -33.40
C GLY A 157 26.70 21.52 -31.87
N THR A 158 26.64 22.71 -31.29
CA THR A 158 26.50 22.89 -29.83
C THR A 158 25.15 22.35 -29.34
N LEU A 159 24.05 22.71 -30.01
CA LEU A 159 22.70 22.24 -29.66
C LEU A 159 22.56 20.72 -29.79
N GLU A 160 23.17 20.12 -30.82
CA GLU A 160 23.18 18.68 -31.02
C GLU A 160 23.95 17.98 -29.89
N SER A 161 25.15 18.45 -29.56
CA SER A 161 25.95 17.90 -28.46
C SER A 161 25.24 18.04 -27.11
N ASP A 162 24.58 19.17 -26.84
CA ASP A 162 23.81 19.36 -25.62
C ASP A 162 22.57 18.46 -25.59
N SER A 163 21.88 18.29 -26.73
CA SER A 163 20.73 17.40 -26.83
C SER A 163 21.12 15.95 -26.56
N GLU A 164 22.24 15.48 -27.10
CA GLU A 164 22.76 14.13 -26.86
C GLU A 164 23.12 13.92 -25.39
N ARG A 165 23.82 14.88 -24.79
CA ARG A 165 24.16 14.84 -23.36
C ARG A 165 22.91 14.76 -22.49
N LEU A 166 21.90 15.60 -22.76
CA LEU A 166 20.64 15.61 -22.02
C LEU A 166 19.86 14.30 -22.18
N ARG A 167 19.89 13.68 -23.37
CA ARG A 167 19.25 12.37 -23.59
C ARG A 167 19.91 11.28 -22.76
N GLU A 168 21.24 11.25 -22.70
CA GLU A 168 21.98 10.26 -21.92
C GLU A 168 21.77 10.48 -20.41
N GLU A 169 21.79 11.73 -19.95
CA GLU A 169 21.48 12.07 -18.56
C GLU A 169 20.06 11.63 -18.16
N LEU A 170 19.07 11.88 -19.01
CA LEU A 170 17.68 11.49 -18.76
C LEU A 170 17.52 9.97 -18.76
N LYS A 171 18.19 9.26 -19.68
CA LYS A 171 18.20 7.80 -19.73
C LYS A 171 18.85 7.21 -18.48
N SER A 172 20.03 7.70 -18.09
CA SER A 172 20.74 7.24 -16.89
C SER A 172 19.91 7.46 -15.63
N ARG A 173 19.25 8.62 -15.50
CA ARG A 173 18.34 8.89 -14.39
C ARG A 173 17.14 7.94 -14.37
N ALA A 174 16.50 7.71 -15.51
CA ALA A 174 15.37 6.80 -15.61
C ALA A 174 15.78 5.36 -15.24
N GLU A 175 16.94 4.88 -15.70
CA GLU A 175 17.48 3.57 -15.33
C GLU A 175 17.78 3.47 -13.83
N ALA A 176 18.35 4.52 -13.23
CA ALA A 176 18.57 4.59 -11.79
C ALA A 176 17.26 4.57 -10.99
N ASP A 177 16.25 5.30 -11.45
CA ASP A 177 14.92 5.34 -10.81
C ASP A 177 14.24 3.97 -10.91
N ILE A 178 14.27 3.31 -12.08
CA ILE A 178 13.73 1.95 -12.27
C ILE A 178 14.44 0.96 -11.34
N ALA A 179 15.77 1.02 -11.25
CA ALA A 179 16.54 0.17 -10.35
C ALA A 179 16.19 0.43 -8.88
N GLY A 180 16.02 1.71 -8.49
CA GLY A 180 15.62 2.13 -7.15
C GLY A 180 14.24 1.62 -6.77
N VAL A 181 13.24 1.79 -7.64
CA VAL A 181 11.88 1.28 -7.43
C VAL A 181 11.87 -0.25 -7.34
N GLY A 182 12.61 -0.94 -8.20
CA GLY A 182 12.74 -2.40 -8.17
C GLY A 182 13.39 -2.91 -6.89
N ALA A 183 14.43 -2.24 -6.39
CA ALA A 183 15.06 -2.59 -5.12
C ALA A 183 14.12 -2.33 -3.92
N TRP A 184 13.44 -1.19 -3.91
CA TRP A 184 12.45 -0.86 -2.88
C TRP A 184 11.30 -1.88 -2.85
N ALA A 185 10.75 -2.25 -4.01
CA ALA A 185 9.65 -3.21 -4.10
C ALA A 185 10.02 -4.59 -3.55
N ARG A 186 11.23 -5.09 -3.84
CA ARG A 186 11.72 -6.36 -3.28
C ARG A 186 11.90 -6.30 -1.77
N ALA A 187 12.50 -5.22 -1.26
CA ALA A 187 12.68 -5.03 0.18
C ALA A 187 11.33 -4.94 0.90
N GLU A 188 10.34 -4.29 0.29
CA GLU A 188 8.99 -4.18 0.84
C GLU A 188 8.25 -5.52 0.82
N GLU A 189 8.40 -6.33 -0.24
CA GLU A 189 7.86 -7.68 -0.30
C GLU A 189 8.44 -8.57 0.81
N GLU A 190 9.77 -8.53 1.02
CA GLU A 190 10.43 -9.25 2.11
C GLU A 190 9.93 -8.77 3.48
N ARG A 191 9.77 -7.46 3.66
CA ARG A 191 9.23 -6.89 4.89
C ARG A 191 7.82 -7.41 5.19
N ILE A 192 6.93 -7.39 4.20
CA ILE A 192 5.53 -7.86 4.34
C ILE A 192 5.50 -9.37 4.64
N LYS A 193 6.33 -10.18 3.95
CA LYS A 193 6.44 -11.62 4.22
C LYS A 193 6.88 -11.89 5.66
N ASN A 194 7.97 -11.24 6.09
CA ASN A 194 8.48 -11.38 7.45
C ASN A 194 7.44 -10.97 8.50
N GLU A 195 6.73 -9.87 8.27
CA GLU A 195 5.65 -9.42 9.16
C GLU A 195 4.49 -10.42 9.21
N ALA A 196 4.08 -10.98 8.06
CA ALA A 196 3.03 -11.99 8.00
C ALA A 196 3.43 -13.28 8.74
N GLU A 197 4.66 -13.75 8.56
CA GLU A 197 5.21 -14.92 9.27
C GLU A 197 5.24 -14.69 10.78
N GLN A 198 5.71 -13.52 11.23
CA GLN A 198 5.71 -13.17 12.66
C GLN A 198 4.30 -13.15 13.24
N ARG A 199 3.32 -12.59 12.51
CA ARG A 199 1.91 -12.60 12.94
C ARG A 199 1.33 -14.00 13.03
N MET A 200 1.65 -14.89 12.07
CA MET A 200 1.22 -16.29 12.11
C MET A 200 1.81 -17.04 13.32
N VAL A 201 3.11 -16.89 13.56
CA VAL A 201 3.78 -17.49 14.73
C VAL A 201 3.16 -16.96 16.02
N GLY A 202 2.96 -15.64 16.13
CA GLY A 202 2.33 -15.02 17.29
C GLY A 202 0.91 -15.54 17.54
N ARG A 203 0.09 -15.66 16.48
CA ARG A 203 -1.28 -16.16 16.61
C ARG A 203 -1.33 -17.64 17.00
N ARG A 204 -0.41 -18.45 16.46
CA ARG A 204 -0.31 -19.87 16.83
C ARG A 204 0.09 -20.04 18.29
N ALA A 205 1.10 -19.31 18.74
CA ALA A 205 1.50 -19.31 20.15
C ALA A 205 0.35 -18.86 21.08
N GLN A 206 -0.41 -17.84 20.68
CA GLN A 206 -1.59 -17.41 21.43
C GLN A 206 -2.67 -18.51 21.51
N LEU A 207 -2.93 -19.21 20.40
CA LEU A 207 -3.90 -20.31 20.37
C LEU A 207 -3.44 -21.48 21.26
N ASP A 208 -2.16 -21.84 21.21
CA ASP A 208 -1.59 -22.88 22.07
C ASP A 208 -1.72 -22.52 23.56
N GLN A 209 -1.50 -21.25 23.91
CA GLN A 209 -1.73 -20.76 25.28
C GLN A 209 -3.19 -20.84 25.70
N GLN A 210 -4.12 -20.48 24.81
CA GLN A 210 -5.56 -20.56 25.09
C GLN A 210 -6.02 -22.01 25.28
N LEU A 211 -5.56 -22.93 24.44
CA LEU A 211 -5.85 -24.35 24.56
C LEU A 211 -5.28 -24.94 25.86
N ALA A 212 -4.05 -24.56 26.24
CA ALA A 212 -3.45 -24.98 27.50
C ALA A 212 -4.22 -24.46 28.73
N ALA A 213 -4.69 -23.20 28.68
CA ALA A 213 -5.49 -22.62 29.75
C ALA A 213 -6.85 -23.31 29.90
N GLU A 214 -7.56 -23.56 28.81
CA GLU A 214 -8.84 -24.28 28.83
C GLU A 214 -8.68 -25.74 29.26
N ALA A 215 -7.61 -26.42 28.83
CA ALA A 215 -7.31 -27.77 29.30
C ALA A 215 -7.08 -27.80 30.82
N SER A 216 -6.27 -26.88 31.35
CA SER A 216 -6.04 -26.76 32.79
C SER A 216 -7.34 -26.44 33.56
N ARG A 217 -8.20 -25.58 33.02
CA ARG A 217 -9.50 -25.27 33.60
C ARG A 217 -10.41 -26.50 33.65
N ALA A 218 -10.51 -27.24 32.55
CA ALA A 218 -11.30 -28.46 32.47
C ALA A 218 -10.78 -29.53 33.45
N GLU A 219 -9.46 -29.70 33.56
CA GLU A 219 -8.85 -30.62 34.53
C GLU A 219 -9.18 -30.24 35.98
N ALA A 220 -9.12 -28.94 36.31
CA ALA A 220 -9.49 -28.44 37.62
C ALA A 220 -10.97 -28.67 37.94
N GLU A 221 -11.86 -28.49 36.96
CA GLU A 221 -13.29 -28.74 37.11
C GLU A 221 -13.59 -30.23 37.31
N VAL A 222 -12.99 -31.10 36.49
CA VAL A 222 -13.10 -32.56 36.64
C VAL A 222 -12.58 -33.01 38.01
N LYS A 223 -11.45 -32.45 38.48
CA LYS A 223 -10.94 -32.73 39.82
C LYS A 223 -11.93 -32.31 40.89
N SER A 224 -12.48 -31.09 40.81
CA SER A 224 -13.49 -30.59 41.75
C SER A 224 -14.76 -31.46 41.79
N LEU A 225 -15.21 -31.95 40.63
CA LEU A 225 -16.35 -32.88 40.57
C LEU A 225 -16.03 -34.22 41.24
N ARG A 226 -14.85 -34.80 40.97
CA ARG A 226 -14.41 -36.04 41.63
C ARG A 226 -14.28 -35.88 43.14
N ASP A 227 -13.71 -34.76 43.59
CA ASP A 227 -13.58 -34.44 45.02
C ASP A 227 -14.96 -34.33 45.70
N ARG A 228 -15.94 -33.69 45.04
CA ARG A 228 -17.33 -33.60 45.53
C ARG A 228 -18.02 -34.95 45.62
N VAL A 229 -17.87 -35.79 44.60
CA VAL A 229 -18.43 -37.16 44.59
C VAL A 229 -17.79 -38.00 45.70
N GLY A 230 -16.47 -38.00 45.81
CA GLY A 230 -15.76 -38.76 46.86
C GLY A 230 -16.11 -38.29 48.27
N ALA A 231 -16.32 -36.98 48.47
CA ALA A 231 -16.79 -36.45 49.75
C ALA A 231 -18.22 -36.91 50.10
N TYR A 232 -19.10 -37.02 49.10
CA TYR A 232 -20.46 -37.53 49.31
C TYR A 232 -20.49 -39.04 49.59
N GLU A 233 -19.69 -39.82 48.87
CA GLU A 233 -19.52 -41.26 49.12
C GLU A 233 -19.04 -41.51 50.55
N ALA A 234 -18.04 -40.76 51.02
CA ALA A 234 -17.57 -40.85 52.41
C ALA A 234 -18.66 -40.47 53.44
N GLN A 235 -19.52 -39.50 53.12
CA GLN A 235 -20.66 -39.14 53.97
C GLN A 235 -21.70 -40.27 54.02
N LEU A 236 -21.97 -40.93 52.89
CA LEU A 236 -22.88 -42.08 52.83
C LEU A 236 -22.33 -43.29 53.61
N ASP A 237 -21.04 -43.58 53.48
CA ASP A 237 -20.40 -44.67 54.23
C ASP A 237 -20.47 -44.42 55.74
N ALA A 238 -20.16 -43.19 56.19
CA ALA A 238 -20.27 -42.81 57.60
C ALA A 238 -21.71 -42.91 58.11
N TYR A 239 -22.68 -42.47 57.29
CA TYR A 239 -24.11 -42.58 57.61
C TYR A 239 -24.57 -44.04 57.70
N HIS A 240 -24.13 -44.91 56.80
CA HIS A 240 -24.45 -46.34 56.84
C HIS A 240 -23.83 -47.04 58.05
N ALA A 241 -22.56 -46.73 58.37
CA ALA A 241 -21.93 -47.23 59.58
C ALA A 241 -22.74 -46.83 60.83
N GLN A 242 -23.19 -45.57 60.90
CA GLN A 242 -24.05 -45.09 61.98
C GLN A 242 -25.39 -45.83 62.03
N LEU A 243 -26.04 -46.09 60.89
CA LEU A 243 -27.30 -46.85 60.85
C LEU A 243 -27.14 -48.28 61.34
N SER A 244 -26.00 -48.92 61.06
CA SER A 244 -25.74 -50.31 61.44
C SER A 244 -25.53 -50.53 62.95
N ASP A 245 -25.14 -49.48 63.68
CA ASP A 245 -24.89 -49.53 65.13
C ASP A 245 -26.19 -49.35 65.96
N ILE A 246 -27.28 -48.89 65.34
CA ILE A 246 -28.54 -48.60 66.03
C ILE A 246 -29.40 -49.87 66.13
N ALA A 247 -29.56 -50.41 67.35
CA ALA A 247 -30.39 -51.58 67.62
C ALA A 247 -31.90 -51.27 67.81
N ASP A 248 -32.27 -50.03 68.15
CA ASP A 248 -33.66 -49.63 68.39
C ASP A 248 -34.38 -49.24 67.07
N PRO A 249 -35.51 -49.89 66.71
CA PRO A 249 -36.26 -49.59 65.49
C PRO A 249 -36.74 -48.13 65.38
N ALA A 250 -37.10 -47.49 66.50
CA ALA A 250 -37.57 -46.10 66.48
C ALA A 250 -36.42 -45.11 66.24
N ALA A 251 -35.26 -45.36 66.87
CA ALA A 251 -34.04 -44.62 66.61
C ALA A 251 -33.53 -44.82 65.18
N PHE A 252 -33.63 -46.03 64.62
CA PHE A 252 -33.27 -46.32 63.23
C PHE A 252 -34.12 -45.50 62.26
N ALA A 253 -35.45 -45.50 62.42
CA ALA A 253 -36.36 -44.72 61.57
C ALA A 253 -36.08 -43.21 61.64
N THR A 254 -35.57 -42.72 62.77
CA THR A 254 -35.22 -41.30 62.96
C THR A 254 -33.88 -40.96 62.30
N ALA A 255 -32.87 -41.83 62.43
CA ALA A 255 -31.59 -41.70 61.73
C ALA A 255 -31.79 -41.81 60.21
N ALA A 256 -32.65 -42.74 59.75
CA ALA A 256 -32.96 -42.95 58.34
C ALA A 256 -33.49 -41.69 57.62
N LYS A 257 -34.21 -40.83 58.34
CA LYS A 257 -34.72 -39.55 57.82
C LYS A 257 -33.64 -38.48 57.62
N ARG A 258 -32.43 -38.68 58.13
CA ARG A 258 -31.30 -37.74 58.06
C ARG A 258 -30.29 -38.12 56.98
N MET A 259 -30.72 -38.82 55.93
CA MET A 259 -29.87 -39.19 54.80
C MET A 259 -29.21 -37.95 54.18
N PRO A 260 -27.88 -37.97 53.95
CA PRO A 260 -27.18 -36.87 53.30
C PRO A 260 -27.77 -36.59 51.90
N PRO A 261 -28.14 -35.33 51.58
CA PRO A 261 -28.61 -34.98 50.25
C PRO A 261 -27.47 -35.03 49.24
N ALA A 262 -27.77 -35.44 47.99
CA ALA A 262 -26.77 -35.47 46.92
C ALA A 262 -26.23 -34.05 46.63
N PRO A 263 -24.92 -33.90 46.38
CA PRO A 263 -24.34 -32.61 46.04
C PRO A 263 -24.81 -32.16 44.65
N ASP A 264 -24.95 -30.85 44.46
CA ASP A 264 -25.15 -30.30 43.12
C ASP A 264 -23.83 -30.38 42.32
N LEU A 265 -23.91 -31.03 41.16
CA LEU A 265 -22.80 -31.23 40.24
C LEU A 265 -22.76 -30.15 39.15
N ALA A 266 -23.86 -29.40 38.96
CA ALA A 266 -23.96 -28.36 37.93
C ALA A 266 -23.42 -26.99 38.40
N GLY A 267 -23.34 -26.76 39.71
CA GLY A 267 -22.80 -25.53 40.28
C GLY A 267 -21.28 -25.45 40.18
N ALA A 268 -20.77 -24.30 39.70
CA ALA A 268 -19.41 -23.85 39.97
C ALA A 268 -19.15 -23.87 41.49
N PRO A 269 -17.91 -24.08 41.97
CA PRO A 269 -17.63 -24.21 43.39
C PRO A 269 -18.06 -22.94 44.15
N GLU A 270 -19.23 -22.98 44.78
CA GLU A 270 -19.58 -22.04 45.83
C GLU A 270 -18.64 -22.30 47.01
N SER A 271 -17.92 -21.25 47.41
CA SER A 271 -17.15 -21.15 48.66
C SER A 271 -15.72 -21.71 48.67
N ALA A 272 -14.81 -20.95 48.07
CA ALA A 272 -13.68 -20.43 48.82
C ALA A 272 -13.65 -18.91 48.65
N THR A 273 -14.09 -18.20 49.69
CA THR A 273 -14.03 -16.75 49.83
C THR A 273 -12.59 -16.26 49.64
N ALA A 274 -12.24 -15.78 48.45
CA ALA A 274 -11.05 -14.97 48.24
C ALA A 274 -11.42 -13.51 48.51
N PRO A 275 -10.65 -12.76 49.33
CA PRO A 275 -10.97 -11.37 49.62
C PRO A 275 -10.85 -10.54 48.36
N ALA A 276 -11.83 -9.66 48.18
CA ALA A 276 -11.75 -8.54 47.24
C ALA A 276 -10.53 -7.68 47.60
N THR A 277 -9.45 -7.84 46.87
CA THR A 277 -8.35 -6.86 46.79
C THR A 277 -7.48 -7.18 45.59
N ALA A 278 -7.70 -6.47 44.49
CA ALA A 278 -6.63 -5.92 43.65
C ALA A 278 -7.27 -5.13 42.50
N THR A 279 -7.38 -3.84 42.77
CA THR A 279 -7.39 -2.74 41.81
C THR A 279 -6.34 -2.90 40.69
N ALA A 280 -6.75 -2.52 39.48
CA ALA A 280 -5.97 -2.00 38.33
C ALA A 280 -5.29 -3.00 37.35
N PRO A 281 -5.07 -2.61 36.06
CA PRO A 281 -5.21 -1.27 35.49
C PRO A 281 -6.20 -1.14 34.31
N GLU A 282 -6.80 0.04 34.25
CA GLU A 282 -6.86 0.90 33.07
C GLU A 282 -6.34 0.25 31.78
N THR A 283 -7.30 -0.10 30.93
CA THR A 283 -7.11 -0.39 29.50
C THR A 283 -6.24 0.70 28.90
N ALA A 284 -4.99 0.33 28.62
CA ALA A 284 -4.09 1.12 27.81
C ALA A 284 -4.77 1.49 26.49
N PRO A 285 -4.61 2.74 26.01
CA PRO A 285 -5.11 3.14 24.71
C PRO A 285 -4.52 2.22 23.62
N PRO A 286 -5.24 1.99 22.52
CA PRO A 286 -4.73 1.19 21.40
C PRO A 286 -3.39 1.77 20.93
N PRO A 287 -2.43 0.93 20.51
CA PRO A 287 -1.19 1.41 19.92
C PRO A 287 -1.56 2.34 18.76
N ALA A 288 -1.09 3.58 18.85
CA ALA A 288 -1.11 4.52 17.75
C ALA A 288 -0.59 3.79 16.51
N ALA A 289 -1.39 3.83 15.44
CA ALA A 289 -0.95 3.42 14.12
C ALA A 289 0.44 4.02 13.87
N PRO A 290 1.37 3.28 13.25
CA PRO A 290 2.62 3.89 12.80
C PRO A 290 2.22 5.06 11.91
N GLN A 291 2.50 6.28 12.40
CA GLN A 291 2.50 7.45 11.54
C GLN A 291 3.40 7.07 10.37
N ALA A 292 2.79 7.00 9.19
CA ALA A 292 3.53 6.98 7.96
C ALA A 292 4.55 8.11 8.07
N ALA A 293 5.82 7.73 8.24
CA ALA A 293 6.92 8.63 8.01
C ALA A 293 6.74 9.10 6.56
N GLY A 294 6.17 10.30 6.41
CA GLY A 294 6.17 10.97 5.13
C GLY A 294 7.59 10.95 4.58
N PRO A 295 7.77 10.79 3.27
CA PRO A 295 9.10 10.82 2.68
C PRO A 295 9.80 12.09 3.16
N SER A 296 10.95 11.93 3.82
CA SER A 296 11.83 13.04 4.16
C SER A 296 12.00 13.89 2.89
N PRO A 297 11.74 15.21 2.93
CA PRO A 297 12.10 16.03 1.80
C PRO A 297 13.61 15.88 1.63
N LEU A 298 14.01 15.45 0.44
CA LEU A 298 15.39 15.56 -0.03
C LEU A 298 15.82 17.00 0.22
N ILE A 299 16.59 17.21 1.29
CA ILE A 299 17.38 18.41 1.48
C ILE A 299 18.41 18.34 0.36
N HIS A 300 18.13 19.03 -0.73
CA HIS A 300 19.16 19.41 -1.68
C HIS A 300 20.19 20.23 -0.90
N PRO A 301 21.47 19.82 -0.81
CA PRO A 301 22.49 20.74 -0.39
C PRO A 301 22.56 21.84 -1.45
N ALA A 302 22.01 23.01 -1.12
CA ALA A 302 22.37 24.24 -1.79
C ALA A 302 23.88 24.36 -1.67
N LYS A 303 24.57 24.22 -2.80
CA LYS A 303 25.98 24.53 -2.92
C LYS A 303 26.14 26.01 -2.60
N GLU A 304 26.56 26.31 -1.37
CA GLU A 304 27.24 27.56 -1.07
C GLU A 304 28.50 27.65 -1.92
N GLU A 305 28.65 28.81 -2.54
CA GLU A 305 29.88 29.52 -2.88
C GLU A 305 31.16 28.70 -3.08
N VAL A 306 31.76 28.79 -4.28
CA VAL A 306 33.07 29.44 -4.42
C VAL A 306 33.10 30.13 -5.79
N LEU A 307 32.87 31.44 -5.80
CA LEU A 307 33.35 32.31 -6.88
C LEU A 307 34.63 32.97 -6.35
N THR A 308 35.77 32.52 -6.86
CA THR A 308 37.07 33.21 -6.80
C THR A 308 37.54 33.46 -8.22
#